data_AF-A0A5D6VBF7-F1
#
_entry.id   AF-A0A5D6VBF7-F1
#
_cell.length_a   1.000
_cell.length_b   1.000
_cell.length_c   1.000
_cell.angle_alpha   90.00
_cell.angle_beta   90.00
_cell.angle_gamma   90.00
#
_symmetry.space_group_name_H-M   'P 1'
#
loop_
_entity.id
_entity.type
_entity.pdbx_description
1 polymer ?
#
loop_
_entity_poly.entity_id
_entity_poly.type
_entity_poly.pdbx_seq_one_letter_code
_entity_poly.pdbx_strand_id
1 'polypeptide(L)'
;MKQRILILAAVLFVPALGMAQNVGIGTTTPAERLEVSGNIQIPAANDFKYDGERVGYVSVPAIAFTYAPFGSTTAYLTGTTTGTYRYVAGGSYGNSAHLFAPVYLPNGARITRYTVYVYDNDASYELYGNLYRINLATNVITNIGSTSLTNGTPLNTTILADVSSVVDNAVYAYYVRFNTVENASSLRLLGARITYAVTKVE
;
A
#
# COMPACT_ATOMS: atom_id res chain seq x y z
N MET A 1 -11.07 -13.32 -88.68
CA MET A 1 -10.83 -12.13 -87.83
C MET A 1 -10.94 -12.53 -86.36
N LYS A 2 -9.90 -12.29 -85.56
CA LYS A 2 -9.81 -12.66 -84.13
C LYS A 2 -10.64 -11.69 -83.29
N GLN A 3 -11.60 -12.19 -82.49
CA GLN A 3 -12.21 -11.43 -81.41
C GLN A 3 -11.19 -11.30 -80.27
N ARG A 4 -10.85 -10.06 -79.89
CA ARG A 4 -9.98 -9.76 -78.74
C ARG A 4 -10.88 -9.51 -77.54
N ILE A 5 -10.88 -10.45 -76.59
CA ILE A 5 -11.45 -10.23 -75.25
C ILE A 5 -10.49 -9.32 -74.48
N LEU A 6 -10.96 -8.14 -74.11
CA LEU A 6 -10.24 -7.19 -73.27
C LEU A 6 -10.60 -7.50 -71.80
N ILE A 7 -9.75 -8.20 -71.06
CA ILE A 7 -9.93 -8.34 -69.61
C ILE A 7 -9.35 -7.09 -68.97
N LEU A 8 -10.23 -6.19 -68.53
CA LEU A 8 -9.85 -5.03 -67.74
C LEU A 8 -9.54 -5.52 -66.32
N ALA A 9 -8.26 -5.72 -66.00
CA ALA A 9 -7.84 -6.00 -64.63
C ALA A 9 -8.01 -4.71 -63.81
N ALA A 10 -9.15 -4.57 -63.13
CA ALA A 10 -9.29 -3.61 -62.06
C ALA A 10 -8.33 -4.06 -60.94
N VAL A 11 -7.13 -3.48 -60.89
CA VAL A 11 -6.27 -3.57 -59.71
C VAL A 11 -7.00 -2.80 -58.61
N LEU A 12 -7.72 -3.52 -57.76
CA LEU A 12 -8.35 -2.97 -56.58
C LEU A 12 -7.24 -2.54 -55.62
N PHE A 13 -6.87 -1.26 -55.64
CA PHE A 13 -6.01 -0.68 -54.61
C PHE A 13 -6.85 -0.55 -53.35
N VAL A 14 -6.72 -1.52 -52.43
CA VAL A 14 -7.21 -1.36 -51.07
C VAL A 14 -6.11 -0.59 -50.33
N PRO A 15 -6.29 0.72 -50.04
CA PRO A 15 -5.34 1.40 -49.19
C PRO A 15 -5.28 0.64 -47.87
N ALA A 16 -4.09 0.44 -47.31
CA ALA A 16 -3.97 -0.04 -45.94
C ALA A 16 -4.66 1.00 -45.05
N LEU A 17 -5.95 0.83 -44.78
CA LEU A 17 -6.62 1.53 -43.72
C LEU A 17 -5.86 1.12 -42.48
N GLY A 18 -5.13 2.06 -41.88
CA GLY A 18 -4.55 1.91 -40.56
C GLY A 18 -5.69 1.78 -39.55
N MET A 19 -6.33 0.61 -39.52
CA MET A 19 -7.21 0.23 -38.45
C MET A 19 -6.29 0.02 -37.26
N ALA A 20 -6.50 0.77 -36.18
CA ALA A 20 -5.95 0.40 -34.89
C ALA A 20 -6.43 -1.03 -34.59
N GLN A 21 -5.60 -2.03 -34.88
CA GLN A 21 -5.96 -3.42 -34.63
C GLN A 21 -5.60 -3.72 -33.19
N ASN A 22 -6.64 -3.94 -32.40
CA ASN A 22 -6.49 -4.73 -31.20
C ASN A 22 -6.07 -6.15 -31.62
N VAL A 23 -5.10 -6.72 -30.92
CA VAL A 23 -4.64 -8.09 -31.15
C VAL A 23 -5.50 -9.03 -30.31
N GLY A 24 -6.32 -9.83 -30.96
CA GLY A 24 -7.09 -10.90 -30.33
C GLY A 24 -6.41 -12.25 -30.51
N ILE A 25 -6.15 -12.97 -29.42
CA ILE A 25 -5.71 -14.37 -29.47
C ILE A 25 -6.80 -15.22 -28.82
N GLY A 26 -7.52 -16.02 -29.63
CA GLY A 26 -8.68 -16.80 -29.14
C GLY A 26 -9.96 -15.99 -28.93
N THR A 27 -9.99 -14.71 -29.34
CA THR A 27 -11.18 -13.84 -29.37
C THR A 27 -11.21 -13.07 -30.69
N THR A 28 -12.39 -12.87 -31.26
CA THR A 28 -12.58 -12.15 -32.54
C THR A 28 -13.00 -10.71 -32.38
N THR A 29 -13.36 -10.30 -31.15
CA THR A 29 -13.78 -8.93 -30.82
C THR A 29 -13.04 -8.46 -29.55
N PRO A 30 -11.74 -8.14 -29.64
CA PRO A 30 -10.96 -7.73 -28.48
C PRO A 30 -11.47 -6.38 -27.93
N ALA A 31 -11.79 -6.32 -26.63
CA ALA A 31 -12.18 -5.12 -25.91
C ALA A 31 -10.99 -4.21 -25.56
N GLU A 32 -9.79 -4.78 -25.47
CA GLU A 32 -8.53 -4.08 -25.17
C GLU A 32 -7.53 -4.23 -26.31
N ARG A 33 -6.46 -3.43 -26.32
CA ARG A 33 -5.41 -3.45 -27.37
C ARG A 33 -4.77 -4.82 -27.58
N LEU A 34 -4.70 -5.63 -26.53
CA LEU A 34 -4.32 -7.04 -26.59
C LEU A 34 -5.26 -7.81 -25.67
N GLU A 35 -6.03 -8.75 -26.21
CA GLU A 35 -6.90 -9.65 -25.45
C GLU A 35 -6.61 -11.09 -25.82
N VAL A 36 -6.36 -11.93 -24.81
CA VAL A 36 -6.09 -13.36 -24.99
C VAL A 36 -7.16 -14.15 -24.24
N SER A 37 -7.97 -14.89 -24.97
CA SER A 37 -8.88 -15.89 -24.40
C SER A 37 -8.09 -17.17 -24.13
N GLY A 38 -7.41 -17.20 -23.00
CA GLY A 38 -6.52 -18.29 -22.59
C GLY A 38 -5.35 -17.82 -21.73
N ASN A 39 -4.40 -18.71 -21.50
CA ASN A 39 -3.23 -18.41 -20.69
C ASN A 39 -2.21 -17.58 -21.48
N ILE A 40 -1.62 -16.57 -20.83
CA ILE A 40 -0.50 -15.80 -21.36
C ILE A 40 0.76 -16.26 -20.62
N GLN A 41 1.74 -16.78 -21.35
CA GLN A 41 3.07 -17.05 -20.80
C GLN A 41 3.97 -15.84 -21.10
N ILE A 42 4.43 -15.17 -20.05
CA ILE A 42 5.53 -14.21 -20.15
C ILE A 42 6.79 -14.86 -19.58
N PRO A 43 7.83 -15.10 -20.40
CA PRO A 43 9.08 -15.69 -19.93
C PRO A 43 9.69 -14.88 -18.78
N ALA A 44 10.28 -15.59 -17.81
CA ALA A 44 10.65 -15.12 -16.46
C ALA A 44 11.57 -13.88 -16.33
N ALA A 45 11.99 -13.26 -17.43
CA ALA A 45 12.84 -12.07 -17.44
C ALA A 45 12.09 -10.77 -17.74
N ASN A 46 10.77 -10.82 -17.96
CA ASN A 46 9.98 -9.64 -18.34
C ASN A 46 8.89 -9.36 -17.30
N ASP A 47 9.14 -8.38 -16.42
CA ASP A 47 8.12 -7.77 -15.56
C ASP A 47 6.97 -7.25 -16.44
N PHE A 48 5.72 -7.50 -16.04
CA PHE A 48 4.59 -6.79 -16.62
C PHE A 48 4.63 -5.33 -16.13
N LYS A 49 4.74 -4.39 -17.08
CA LYS A 49 4.74 -2.96 -16.79
C LYS A 49 3.34 -2.39 -16.94
N TYR A 50 3.01 -1.44 -16.07
CA TYR A 50 1.82 -0.63 -16.22
C TYR A 50 2.14 0.61 -17.05
N ASP A 51 1.21 1.03 -17.91
CA ASP A 51 1.29 2.30 -18.66
C ASP A 51 1.26 3.53 -17.73
N GLY A 52 0.83 3.33 -16.48
CA GLY A 52 0.86 4.34 -15.42
C GLY A 52 0.90 3.72 -14.04
N GLU A 53 1.10 4.55 -13.02
CA GLU A 53 1.16 4.09 -11.65
C GLU A 53 -0.15 3.42 -11.20
N ARG A 54 -0.02 2.20 -10.68
CA ARG A 54 -1.12 1.52 -10.01
C ARG A 54 -1.01 1.71 -8.52
N VAL A 55 -2.11 2.13 -7.91
CA VAL A 55 -2.22 2.31 -6.47
C VAL A 55 -2.48 0.95 -5.80
N GLY A 56 -1.63 0.60 -4.85
CA GLY A 56 -1.78 -0.56 -3.98
C GLY A 56 -1.91 -0.15 -2.51
N TYR A 57 -2.34 -1.11 -1.68
CA TYR A 57 -2.55 -0.91 -0.25
C TYR A 57 -1.95 -2.05 0.55
N VAL A 58 -1.30 -1.72 1.67
CA VAL A 58 -1.00 -2.66 2.75
C VAL A 58 -1.81 -2.23 3.97
N SER A 59 -2.65 -3.12 4.49
CA SER A 59 -3.43 -2.88 5.71
C SER A 59 -2.83 -3.67 6.86
N VAL A 60 -2.67 -3.00 8.01
CA VAL A 60 -2.16 -3.58 9.25
C VAL A 60 -3.28 -3.53 10.29
N PRO A 61 -3.90 -4.67 10.65
CA PRO A 61 -4.95 -4.69 11.65
C PRO A 61 -4.37 -4.39 13.04
N ALA A 62 -5.17 -3.83 13.96
CA ALA A 62 -4.72 -3.53 15.33
C ALA A 62 -4.10 -4.74 16.03
N ILE A 63 -4.62 -5.96 15.78
CA ILE A 63 -4.13 -7.19 16.40
C ILE A 63 -2.67 -7.54 16.02
N ALA A 64 -2.17 -7.03 14.88
CA ALA A 64 -0.79 -7.27 14.43
C ALA A 64 0.24 -6.42 15.20
N PHE A 65 -0.22 -5.44 15.97
CA PHE A 65 0.68 -4.61 16.76
C PHE A 65 1.11 -5.30 18.05
N THR A 66 2.39 -5.13 18.36
CA THR A 66 3.04 -5.58 19.59
C THR A 66 3.44 -4.37 20.41
N TYR A 67 3.50 -4.52 21.73
CA TYR A 67 3.94 -3.46 22.64
C TYR A 67 5.39 -3.71 23.03
N ALA A 68 6.23 -2.68 22.92
CA ALA A 68 7.56 -2.68 23.51
C ALA A 68 7.53 -1.77 24.74
N PRO A 69 7.60 -2.32 25.97
CA PRO A 69 7.56 -1.50 27.18
C PRO A 69 8.79 -0.59 27.27
N PHE A 70 8.56 0.69 27.55
CA PHE A 70 9.60 1.69 27.80
C PHE A 70 9.59 2.08 29.28
N GLY A 71 10.33 1.32 30.10
CA GLY A 71 10.51 1.61 31.52
C GLY A 71 9.37 1.17 32.44
N SER A 72 8.25 0.68 31.91
CA SER A 72 7.13 0.12 32.68
C SER A 72 7.15 -1.40 32.68
N THR A 73 7.07 -2.00 33.87
CA THR A 73 6.97 -3.46 34.05
C THR A 73 5.52 -3.94 34.19
N THR A 74 4.57 -3.02 34.34
CA THR A 74 3.15 -3.33 34.59
C THR A 74 2.23 -2.92 33.45
N ALA A 75 2.73 -2.16 32.48
CA ALA A 75 1.99 -1.84 31.27
C ALA A 75 1.92 -3.05 30.33
N TYR A 76 0.77 -3.25 29.70
CA TYR A 76 0.54 -4.33 28.76
C TYR A 76 -0.42 -3.94 27.66
N LEU A 77 -0.29 -4.59 26.51
CA LEU A 77 -1.18 -4.41 25.37
C LEU A 77 -2.46 -5.20 25.58
N THR A 78 -3.60 -4.53 25.44
CA THR A 78 -4.92 -5.16 25.53
C THR A 78 -5.87 -4.59 24.49
N GLY A 79 -7.08 -5.15 24.40
CA GLY A 79 -8.09 -4.79 23.41
C GLY A 79 -9.26 -5.76 23.44
N THR A 80 -9.99 -5.85 22.32
CA THR A 80 -11.06 -6.86 22.18
C THR A 80 -10.50 -8.22 21.82
N THR A 81 -11.25 -9.27 22.17
CA THR A 81 -10.97 -10.66 21.74
C THR A 81 -11.04 -10.83 20.22
N THR A 82 -11.73 -9.92 19.52
CA THR A 82 -11.86 -9.90 18.06
C THR A 82 -10.77 -9.09 17.35
N GLY A 83 -9.86 -8.44 18.09
CA GLY A 83 -8.75 -7.68 17.51
C GLY A 83 -9.15 -6.38 16.81
N THR A 84 -10.36 -5.87 17.08
CA THR A 84 -10.91 -4.65 16.45
C THR A 84 -10.21 -3.37 16.89
N TYR A 85 -9.63 -3.35 18.09
CA TYR A 85 -8.76 -2.28 18.54
C TYR A 85 -7.73 -2.78 19.56
N ARG A 86 -6.68 -1.98 19.79
CA ARG A 86 -5.68 -2.17 20.85
C ARG A 86 -5.42 -0.86 21.59
N TYR A 87 -5.13 -0.95 22.89
CA TYR A 87 -4.66 0.16 23.73
C TYR A 87 -3.72 -0.38 24.82
N VAL A 88 -3.00 0.52 25.49
CA VAL A 88 -2.09 0.14 26.57
C VAL A 88 -2.79 0.32 27.91
N ALA A 89 -2.90 -0.77 28.67
CA ALA A 89 -3.44 -0.80 30.02
C ALA A 89 -2.32 -1.02 31.03
N GLY A 90 -2.61 -0.77 32.32
CA GLY A 90 -1.58 -0.82 33.36
C GLY A 90 -0.53 0.28 33.20
N GLY A 91 0.55 0.22 33.97
CA GLY A 91 1.54 1.29 33.99
C GLY A 91 1.04 2.55 34.68
N SER A 92 1.60 3.72 34.30
CA SER A 92 1.19 5.02 34.85
C SER A 92 0.65 5.92 33.74
N TYR A 93 -0.55 6.44 33.94
CA TYR A 93 -1.22 7.30 32.96
C TYR A 93 -0.34 8.51 32.58
N GLY A 94 -0.23 8.76 31.27
CA GLY A 94 0.60 9.83 30.72
C GLY A 94 2.04 9.42 30.37
N ASN A 95 2.53 8.28 30.86
CA ASN A 95 3.81 7.74 30.38
C ASN A 95 3.69 7.34 28.91
N SER A 96 4.71 7.66 28.12
CA SER A 96 4.71 7.31 26.70
C SER A 96 4.69 5.81 26.46
N ALA A 97 3.89 5.37 25.48
CA ALA A 97 3.78 4.00 25.06
C ALA A 97 3.82 3.87 23.54
N HIS A 98 4.46 2.82 23.05
CA HIS A 98 4.68 2.60 21.62
C HIS A 98 4.26 1.20 21.20
N LEU A 99 3.48 1.12 20.14
CA LEU A 99 3.09 -0.14 19.51
C LEU A 99 3.77 -0.27 18.15
N PHE A 100 4.19 -1.48 17.78
CA PHE A 100 4.95 -1.74 16.57
C PHE A 100 4.34 -2.86 15.74
N ALA A 101 4.36 -2.71 14.42
CA ALA A 101 4.02 -3.78 13.49
C ALA A 101 4.92 -3.72 12.25
N PRO A 102 5.44 -4.86 11.76
CA PRO A 102 6.16 -4.90 10.50
C PRO A 102 5.22 -4.64 9.32
N VAL A 103 5.76 -4.10 8.23
CA VAL A 103 5.03 -3.94 6.97
C VAL A 103 5.88 -4.46 5.81
N TYR A 104 5.25 -5.22 4.92
CA TYR A 104 5.90 -5.82 3.75
C TYR A 104 5.36 -5.14 2.51
N LEU A 105 6.23 -4.39 1.82
CA LEU A 105 5.88 -3.62 0.64
C LEU A 105 6.61 -4.19 -0.58
N PRO A 106 6.02 -4.14 -1.78
CA PRO A 106 6.73 -4.56 -3.00
C PRO A 106 8.00 -3.74 -3.20
N ASN A 107 9.07 -4.40 -3.63
CA ASN A 107 10.32 -3.72 -3.97
C ASN A 107 10.09 -2.71 -5.11
N GLY A 108 10.73 -1.54 -5.03
CA GLY A 108 10.57 -0.45 -5.99
C GLY A 108 9.23 0.31 -5.90
N ALA A 109 8.30 -0.10 -5.03
CA ALA A 109 7.07 0.66 -4.81
C ALA A 109 7.37 2.04 -4.21
N ARG A 110 6.68 3.09 -4.65
CA ARG A 110 6.72 4.39 -3.98
C ARG A 110 5.60 4.46 -2.95
N ILE A 111 5.96 4.60 -1.68
CA ILE A 111 5.01 4.89 -0.60
C ILE A 111 4.52 6.32 -0.80
N THR A 112 3.20 6.49 -0.86
CA THR A 112 2.55 7.80 -1.11
C THR A 112 1.79 8.33 0.10
N ARG A 113 1.28 7.44 0.95
CA ARG A 113 0.55 7.85 2.15
C ARG A 113 0.62 6.81 3.26
N TYR A 114 0.73 7.28 4.48
CA TYR A 114 0.53 6.49 5.69
C TYR A 114 -0.72 7.00 6.42
N THR A 115 -1.64 6.11 6.77
CA THR A 115 -2.88 6.42 7.47
C THR A 115 -3.01 5.53 8.69
N VAL A 116 -3.39 6.12 9.83
CA VAL A 116 -3.70 5.38 11.05
C VAL A 116 -5.14 5.65 11.44
N TYR A 117 -5.85 4.59 11.78
CA TYR A 117 -7.23 4.62 12.25
C TYR A 117 -7.19 4.53 13.76
N VAL A 118 -7.78 5.53 14.41
CA VAL A 118 -7.65 5.73 15.86
C VAL A 118 -9.00 6.10 16.47
N TYR A 119 -9.14 5.86 17.76
CA TYR A 119 -10.20 6.41 18.59
C TYR A 119 -9.51 7.23 19.67
N ASP A 120 -9.89 8.49 19.76
CA ASP A 120 -9.40 9.41 20.75
C ASP A 120 -10.61 9.90 21.55
N ASN A 121 -10.59 9.72 22.86
CA ASN A 121 -11.54 10.33 23.79
C ASN A 121 -10.79 10.83 25.02
N ASP A 122 -9.57 11.31 24.80
CA ASP A 122 -8.69 11.85 25.82
C ASP A 122 -8.45 13.33 25.54
N ALA A 123 -8.65 14.17 26.55
CA ALA A 123 -8.47 15.62 26.41
C ALA A 123 -7.03 16.08 26.68
N SER A 124 -6.16 15.19 27.15
CA SER A 124 -4.82 15.53 27.66
C SER A 124 -3.69 15.01 26.78
N TYR A 125 -3.92 13.94 26.02
CA TYR A 125 -2.90 13.29 25.22
C TYR A 125 -3.39 12.94 23.83
N GLU A 126 -2.57 13.22 22.83
CA GLU A 126 -2.85 12.93 21.44
C GLU A 126 -2.15 11.65 20.94
N LEU A 127 -2.72 11.08 19.89
CA LEU A 127 -2.21 9.92 19.18
C LEU A 127 -1.51 10.34 17.90
N TYR A 128 -0.44 9.63 17.53
CA TYR A 128 0.17 9.76 16.21
C TYR A 128 0.88 8.48 15.76
N GLY A 129 1.01 8.33 14.45
CA GLY A 129 1.75 7.25 13.82
C GLY A 129 3.06 7.72 13.22
N ASN A 130 4.01 6.80 13.16
CA ASN A 130 5.24 6.95 12.40
C ASN A 130 5.44 5.75 11.47
N LEU A 131 5.94 6.01 10.27
CA LEU A 131 6.44 4.98 9.37
C LEU A 131 7.96 5.05 9.37
N TYR A 132 8.60 3.89 9.53
CA TYR A 132 10.05 3.75 9.59
C TYR A 132 10.56 2.80 8.52
N ARG A 133 11.81 3.03 8.15
CA ARG A 133 12.66 2.02 7.53
C ARG A 133 13.86 1.75 8.44
N ILE A 134 14.37 0.53 8.39
CA ILE A 134 15.59 0.12 9.08
C ILE A 134 16.58 -0.39 8.04
N ASN A 135 17.80 0.14 8.05
CA ASN A 135 18.87 -0.39 7.23
C ASN A 135 19.32 -1.73 7.81
N LEU A 136 19.23 -2.81 7.04
CA LEU A 136 19.50 -4.16 7.53
C LEU A 136 20.98 -4.43 7.78
N ALA A 137 21.88 -3.68 7.15
CA ALA A 137 23.33 -3.82 7.34
C ALA A 137 23.84 -3.01 8.53
N THR A 138 23.31 -1.80 8.75
CA THR A 138 23.81 -0.86 9.78
C THR A 138 22.90 -0.72 11.00
N ASN A 139 21.72 -1.34 10.97
CA ASN A 139 20.68 -1.22 12.00
C ASN A 139 20.22 0.24 12.25
N VAL A 140 20.47 1.15 11.30
CA VAL A 140 20.06 2.55 11.39
C VAL A 140 18.57 2.67 11.05
N ILE A 141 17.81 3.26 11.96
CA ILE A 141 16.38 3.51 11.81
C ILE A 141 16.18 4.93 11.29
N THR A 142 15.31 5.09 10.28
CA THR A 142 14.94 6.40 9.73
C THR A 142 13.43 6.55 9.70
N ASN A 143 12.91 7.63 10.29
CA ASN A 143 11.51 8.01 10.12
C ASN A 143 11.31 8.52 8.68
N ILE A 144 10.37 7.92 7.96
CA ILE A 144 10.04 8.31 6.58
C ILE A 144 8.62 8.87 6.45
N GLY A 145 7.88 8.95 7.56
CA GLY A 145 6.56 9.54 7.63
C GLY A 145 6.10 9.67 9.08
N SER A 146 5.42 10.79 9.37
CA SER A 146 4.80 11.05 10.67
C SER A 146 3.42 11.63 10.42
N THR A 147 2.39 11.02 10.98
CA THR A 147 1.02 11.50 10.80
C THR A 147 0.81 12.81 11.57
N SER A 148 -0.26 13.52 11.21
CA SER A 148 -0.85 14.50 12.13
C SER A 148 -1.16 13.87 13.49
N LEU A 149 -1.24 14.71 14.52
CA LEU A 149 -1.75 14.34 15.83
C LEU A 149 -3.29 14.27 15.80
N THR A 150 -3.89 13.52 16.72
CA THR A 150 -5.31 13.69 17.05
C THR A 150 -5.53 15.00 17.81
N ASN A 151 -6.78 15.36 18.06
CA ASN A 151 -7.14 16.63 18.70
C ASN A 151 -8.21 16.43 19.79
N GLY A 152 -8.16 15.31 20.51
CA GLY A 152 -9.06 15.01 21.63
C GLY A 152 -10.53 14.85 21.25
N THR A 153 -10.85 14.53 19.98
CA THR A 153 -12.23 14.44 19.49
C THR A 153 -12.82 13.06 19.78
N PRO A 154 -13.90 12.91 20.62
CA PRO A 154 -14.49 11.65 21.10
C PRO A 154 -15.04 10.66 20.05
N LEU A 155 -14.28 10.27 19.03
CA LEU A 155 -14.77 9.47 17.92
C LEU A 155 -13.65 8.66 17.24
N ASN A 156 -14.08 7.65 16.48
CA ASN A 156 -13.20 7.02 15.51
C ASN A 156 -12.82 8.06 14.45
N THR A 157 -11.52 8.25 14.24
CA THR A 157 -10.98 9.20 13.27
C THR A 157 -9.75 8.62 12.57
N THR A 158 -9.23 9.35 11.59
CA THR A 158 -8.00 9.00 10.87
C THR A 158 -7.01 10.13 10.91
N ILE A 159 -5.76 9.77 11.14
CA ILE A 159 -4.61 10.67 11.02
C ILE A 159 -3.71 10.18 9.89
N LEU A 160 -3.06 11.10 9.18
CA LEU A 160 -2.35 10.77 7.95
C LEU A 160 -1.06 11.54 7.77
N ALA A 161 -0.17 10.96 6.95
CA ALA A 161 1.06 11.56 6.47
C ALA A 161 1.18 11.31 4.96
N ASP A 162 1.48 12.36 4.20
CA ASP A 162 1.95 12.19 2.83
C ASP A 162 3.42 11.78 2.85
N VAL A 163 3.76 10.77 2.06
CA VAL A 163 5.09 10.15 2.05
C VAL A 163 5.60 10.13 0.61
N SER A 164 6.91 10.26 0.43
CA SER A 164 7.55 10.11 -0.88
C SER A 164 8.84 9.33 -0.73
N SER A 165 8.71 8.04 -0.39
CA SER A 165 9.83 7.11 -0.21
C SER A 165 9.69 5.94 -1.16
N VAL A 166 10.75 5.60 -1.85
CA VAL A 166 10.83 4.37 -2.66
C VAL A 166 11.26 3.21 -1.76
N VAL A 167 10.62 2.06 -1.94
CA VAL A 167 10.92 0.82 -1.23
C VAL A 167 12.13 0.16 -1.87
N ASP A 168 13.13 -0.16 -1.05
CA ASP A 168 14.31 -0.93 -1.43
C ASP A 168 14.49 -2.06 -0.42
N ASN A 169 13.95 -3.22 -0.77
CA ASN A 169 13.94 -4.40 0.10
C ASN A 169 15.32 -5.10 0.14
N ALA A 170 16.26 -4.73 -0.74
CA ALA A 170 17.63 -5.25 -0.68
C ALA A 170 18.42 -4.61 0.46
N VAL A 171 18.06 -3.38 0.86
CA VAL A 171 18.77 -2.62 1.88
C VAL A 171 17.95 -2.43 3.16
N TYR A 172 16.63 -2.31 3.05
CA TYR A 172 15.78 -1.92 4.17
C TYR A 172 14.65 -2.91 4.48
N ALA A 173 14.28 -2.98 5.76
CA ALA A 173 12.97 -3.45 6.18
C ALA A 173 12.11 -2.27 6.68
N TYR A 174 10.80 -2.46 6.75
CA TYR A 174 9.85 -1.39 7.06
C TYR A 174 8.93 -1.79 8.19
N TYR A 175 8.59 -0.83 9.04
CA TYR A 175 7.63 -1.04 10.13
C TYR A 175 6.93 0.26 10.47
N VAL A 176 5.78 0.12 11.13
CA VAL A 176 5.00 1.24 11.64
C VAL A 176 5.07 1.28 13.16
N ARG A 177 5.12 2.49 13.73
CA ARG A 177 4.99 2.75 15.16
C ARG A 177 3.74 3.56 15.40
N PHE A 178 2.93 3.13 16.35
CA PHE A 178 1.83 3.92 16.90
C PHE A 178 2.22 4.45 18.27
N ASN A 179 1.96 5.73 18.52
CA ASN A 179 2.31 6.44 19.74
C ASN A 179 1.05 6.75 20.52
N THR A 180 1.09 6.41 21.80
CA THR A 180 0.01 6.63 22.76
C THR A 180 0.64 6.80 24.15
N VAL A 181 -0.18 6.79 25.20
CA VAL A 181 0.27 6.72 26.58
C VAL A 181 -0.23 5.45 27.28
N GLU A 182 0.42 5.10 28.38
CA GLU A 182 0.03 4.00 29.26
C GLU A 182 -1.31 4.28 29.96
N ASN A 183 -1.95 3.22 30.44
CA ASN A 183 -3.21 3.27 31.19
C ASN A 183 -4.33 4.12 30.54
N ALA A 184 -4.43 4.11 29.21
CA ALA A 184 -5.35 4.97 28.47
C ALA A 184 -6.31 4.17 27.58
N SER A 185 -7.40 3.69 28.18
CA SER A 185 -8.47 3.02 27.40
C SER A 185 -9.28 3.98 26.52
N SER A 186 -9.13 5.30 26.73
CA SER A 186 -9.64 6.38 25.89
C SER A 186 -8.89 6.52 24.57
N LEU A 187 -7.66 5.98 24.48
CA LEU A 187 -6.75 6.13 23.34
C LEU A 187 -6.51 4.78 22.68
N ARG A 188 -7.13 4.55 21.51
CA ARG A 188 -7.13 3.22 20.88
C ARG A 188 -6.63 3.27 19.44
N LEU A 189 -5.84 2.27 19.09
CA LEU A 189 -5.46 1.94 17.72
C LEU A 189 -6.48 0.97 17.12
N LEU A 190 -7.04 1.29 15.95
CA LEU A 190 -7.93 0.41 15.19
C LEU A 190 -7.20 -0.27 14.03
N GLY A 191 -6.10 0.31 13.57
CA GLY A 191 -5.23 -0.25 12.55
C GLY A 191 -4.49 0.83 11.78
N ALA A 192 -3.73 0.42 10.78
CA ALA A 192 -3.05 1.32 9.88
C ALA A 192 -3.14 0.85 8.43
N ARG A 193 -2.93 1.77 7.50
CA ARG A 193 -2.86 1.48 6.07
C ARG A 193 -1.72 2.27 5.44
N ILE A 194 -0.97 1.62 4.58
CA ILE A 194 0.03 2.24 3.71
C ILE A 194 -0.50 2.18 2.29
N THR A 195 -0.59 3.34 1.66
CA THR A 195 -0.88 3.47 0.23
C THR A 195 0.45 3.62 -0.51
N TYR A 196 0.60 2.87 -1.59
CA TYR A 196 1.78 2.91 -2.43
C TYR A 196 1.42 2.90 -3.91
N ALA A 197 2.36 3.28 -4.76
CA ALA A 197 2.27 3.24 -6.20
C ALA A 197 3.34 2.32 -6.79
N VAL A 198 2.96 1.49 -7.77
CA VAL A 198 3.88 0.64 -8.54
C VAL A 198 3.74 0.91 -10.03
N THR A 199 4.85 0.93 -10.75
CA THR A 199 4.90 1.03 -12.22
C THR A 199 5.21 -0.31 -12.89
N LYS A 200 5.70 -1.28 -12.10
CA LYS A 200 5.98 -2.66 -12.50
C LYS A 200 5.65 -3.59 -11.31
N VAL A 201 5.17 -4.79 -11.61
CA VAL A 201 5.09 -5.86 -10.62
C VAL A 201 6.27 -6.80 -10.90
N GLU A 202 7.13 -6.98 -9.90
CA GLU A 202 8.17 -8.01 -9.90
C GLU A 202 7.55 -9.38 -9.57
#